data_AF-G0QTN7-F1
#
_entry.id   AF-G0QTN7-F1
#
_cell.length_a   1.000
_cell.length_b   1.000
_cell.length_c   1.000
_cell.angle_alpha   90.00
_cell.angle_beta   90.00
_cell.angle_gamma   90.00
#
_symmetry.space_group_name_H-M   'P 1'
#
loop_
_entity.id
_entity.type
_entity.pdbx_description
1 polymer ?
#
loop_
_entity_poly.entity_id
_entity_poly.type
_entity_poly.pdbx_seq_one_letter_code
_entity_poly.pdbx_strand_id
1 'polypeptide(L)'
;MQNSSLFDYIDIELDLIIDQNSQILFNNQIPIFSSHYQTENNENLQKHIQFLNQYFPDFPKKIVLNPNTQLQDFHKIINILKPPYICFIQGEKGKITRVFNQNLTPVFDQNLSDPTGQGQMQKSEIFQIKQALNIFPKKFYIFGNSIKLSPTPHLYSSLFQKYNLEFYQIERVEVQHFSEIQKYIKSPDFNAGIVTMPFKQDINHYVDFVYGKAVKINPSQPVINTILQTNSGKIVGFNSDYDGVYRLLKKKAIHFPKKPFALLVGAGGTSKTVLYCLKNLKIQTILYSRSPNEIKEDLYFYKSTSLEEIDLFIKEKGIFFSLIVSSIPGISNMELPKSFIQEKSCIFDVSYIPKETWLIKQAIDMGCQNIIYGIDMICTQAILQSSILLGRKTDQKFIRKVVLEYYNGLQLNE
;
A
#
# COMPACT_ATOMS: atom_id res chain seq x y z
N MET A 1 -9.77 -28.08 10.55
CA MET A 1 -8.44 -27.44 10.42
C MET A 1 -8.10 -27.46 8.94
N GLN A 2 -8.05 -26.29 8.28
CA GLN A 2 -7.66 -26.22 6.87
C GLN A 2 -6.17 -26.53 6.78
N ASN A 3 -5.79 -27.59 6.08
CA ASN A 3 -4.41 -27.82 5.67
C ASN A 3 -4.01 -26.67 4.76
N SER A 4 -3.39 -25.63 5.31
CA SER A 4 -2.67 -24.64 4.52
C SER A 4 -1.51 -25.38 3.86
N SER A 5 -1.55 -25.54 2.54
CA SER A 5 -0.40 -26.01 1.78
C SER A 5 0.81 -25.14 2.12
N LEU A 6 1.96 -25.76 2.39
CA LEU A 6 3.20 -25.07 2.82
C LEU A 6 3.82 -24.13 1.77
N PHE A 7 3.35 -24.15 0.53
CA PHE A 7 4.01 -23.50 -0.60
C PHE A 7 3.04 -22.63 -1.40
N ASP A 8 3.47 -21.40 -1.72
CA ASP A 8 2.72 -20.44 -2.56
C ASP A 8 2.78 -20.80 -4.05
N TYR A 9 3.89 -21.41 -4.50
CA TYR A 9 4.13 -21.83 -5.88
C TYR A 9 4.57 -23.29 -5.96
N ILE A 10 4.27 -23.95 -7.09
CA ILE A 10 4.79 -25.28 -7.44
C ILE A 10 5.41 -25.20 -8.83
N ASP A 11 6.64 -25.69 -8.98
CA ASP A 11 7.31 -25.78 -10.27
C ASP A 11 7.00 -27.15 -10.93
N ILE A 12 6.42 -27.15 -12.13
CA ILE A 12 5.97 -28.36 -12.84
C ILE A 12 6.62 -28.42 -14.21
N GLU A 13 7.38 -29.48 -14.45
CA GLU A 13 8.02 -29.74 -15.73
C GLU A 13 6.97 -30.03 -16.81
N LEU A 14 7.05 -29.27 -17.91
CA LEU A 14 6.06 -29.25 -18.98
C LEU A 14 5.92 -30.60 -19.70
N ASP A 15 7.02 -31.35 -19.81
CA ASP A 15 7.03 -32.67 -20.46
C ASP A 15 6.12 -33.67 -19.72
N LEU A 16 5.89 -33.48 -18.41
CA LEU A 16 4.95 -34.29 -17.63
C LEU A 16 3.47 -34.02 -17.96
N ILE A 17 3.19 -32.88 -18.60
CA ILE A 17 1.83 -32.39 -18.87
C ILE A 17 1.43 -32.67 -20.32
N ILE A 18 2.36 -32.53 -21.26
CA ILE A 18 2.06 -32.65 -22.69
C ILE A 18 1.80 -34.11 -23.08
N ASP A 19 2.45 -35.08 -22.44
CA ASP A 19 2.32 -36.50 -22.77
C ASP A 19 1.16 -37.22 -22.06
N GLN A 20 0.52 -36.56 -21.09
CA GLN A 20 -0.56 -37.15 -20.31
C GLN A 20 -1.81 -36.30 -20.50
N ASN A 21 -2.89 -36.87 -21.05
CA ASN A 21 -4.25 -36.28 -21.04
C ASN A 21 -4.81 -36.17 -19.60
N SER A 22 -4.01 -35.73 -18.64
CA SER A 22 -4.31 -35.68 -17.22
C SER A 22 -4.94 -34.33 -16.86
N GLN A 23 -6.09 -34.38 -16.20
CA GLN A 23 -6.68 -33.21 -15.55
C GLN A 23 -5.85 -32.88 -14.31
N ILE A 24 -5.01 -31.85 -14.40
CA ILE A 24 -4.28 -31.36 -13.23
C ILE A 24 -5.19 -30.43 -12.45
N LEU A 25 -5.65 -30.89 -11.29
CA LEU A 25 -6.42 -30.09 -10.34
C LEU A 25 -5.46 -29.39 -9.37
N PHE A 26 -5.32 -28.08 -9.53
CA PHE A 26 -4.61 -27.25 -8.56
C PHE A 26 -5.57 -26.79 -7.46
N ASN A 27 -5.17 -26.95 -6.21
CA ASN A 27 -5.82 -26.28 -5.07
C ASN A 27 -5.38 -24.79 -5.04
N ASN A 28 -5.38 -24.15 -3.86
CA ASN A 28 -5.00 -22.75 -3.64
C ASN A 28 -3.54 -22.35 -4.00
N GLN A 29 -2.81 -23.16 -4.78
CA GLN A 29 -1.40 -22.92 -5.14
C GLN A 29 -1.28 -22.42 -6.57
N ILE A 30 -0.26 -21.58 -6.84
CA ILE A 30 -0.01 -21.04 -8.18
C ILE A 30 1.05 -21.92 -8.89
N PRO A 31 0.70 -22.76 -9.87
CA PRO A 31 1.68 -23.49 -10.65
C PRO A 31 2.55 -22.54 -11.48
N ILE A 32 3.84 -22.82 -11.50
CA ILE A 32 4.83 -22.32 -12.44
C ILE A 32 5.12 -23.49 -13.38
N PHE A 33 4.80 -23.34 -14.66
CA PHE A 33 5.11 -24.37 -15.64
C PHE A 33 6.52 -24.16 -16.16
N SER A 34 7.45 -25.04 -15.79
CA SER A 34 8.83 -24.99 -16.24
C SER A 34 9.08 -25.87 -17.43
N SER A 35 10.01 -25.44 -18.27
CA SER A 35 10.61 -26.31 -19.26
C SER A 35 12.05 -25.88 -19.47
N HIS A 36 12.95 -26.87 -19.47
CA HIS A 36 14.39 -26.72 -19.58
C HIS A 36 14.85 -27.22 -20.94
N TYR A 37 15.12 -26.29 -21.87
CA TYR A 37 15.55 -26.63 -23.23
C TYR A 37 17.07 -26.69 -23.29
N GLN A 38 17.60 -27.91 -23.16
CA GLN A 38 19.04 -28.19 -23.19
C GLN A 38 19.59 -28.44 -24.60
N THR A 39 18.73 -28.68 -25.59
CA THR A 39 19.13 -29.01 -26.97
C THR A 39 18.89 -27.85 -27.95
N GLU A 40 19.54 -27.88 -29.12
CA GLU A 40 19.43 -26.82 -30.16
C GLU A 40 18.11 -26.86 -30.94
N ASN A 41 17.25 -27.86 -30.71
CA ASN A 41 16.07 -28.10 -31.54
C ASN A 41 14.85 -27.27 -31.08
N ASN A 42 14.64 -26.13 -31.74
CA ASN A 42 13.63 -25.12 -31.41
C ASN A 42 12.18 -25.48 -31.81
N GLU A 43 11.94 -26.56 -32.57
CA GLU A 43 10.59 -26.90 -33.05
C GLU A 43 9.61 -27.31 -31.93
N ASN A 44 10.09 -27.99 -30.89
CA ASN A 44 9.27 -28.36 -29.74
C ASN A 44 8.93 -27.14 -28.86
N LEU A 45 9.84 -26.18 -28.76
CA LEU A 45 9.66 -24.98 -27.95
C LEU A 45 8.46 -24.14 -28.41
N GLN A 46 8.28 -23.93 -29.72
CA GLN A 46 7.15 -23.15 -30.22
C GLN A 46 5.80 -23.83 -29.93
N LYS A 47 5.72 -25.15 -30.13
CA LYS A 47 4.52 -25.94 -29.80
C LYS A 47 4.20 -25.87 -28.31
N HIS A 48 5.22 -26.00 -27.47
CA HIS A 48 5.11 -25.90 -26.02
C HIS A 48 4.63 -24.51 -25.58
N ILE A 49 5.15 -23.43 -26.17
CA ILE A 49 4.70 -22.06 -25.91
C ILE A 49 3.25 -21.86 -26.34
N GLN A 50 2.85 -22.37 -27.51
CA GLN A 50 1.47 -22.29 -27.98
C GLN A 50 0.52 -23.04 -27.04
N PHE A 51 0.88 -24.27 -26.64
CA PHE A 51 0.14 -25.05 -25.65
C PHE A 51 -0.02 -24.29 -24.34
N LEU A 52 1.07 -23.79 -23.75
CA LEU A 52 1.04 -23.03 -22.51
C LEU A 52 0.18 -21.77 -22.61
N ASN A 53 0.29 -21.03 -23.72
CA ASN A 53 -0.51 -19.83 -23.94
C ASN A 53 -2.01 -20.12 -24.16
N GLN A 54 -2.34 -21.30 -24.69
CA GLN A 54 -3.72 -21.71 -24.93
C GLN A 54 -4.39 -22.22 -23.65
N TYR A 55 -3.72 -23.11 -22.92
CA TYR A 55 -4.32 -23.81 -21.77
C TYR A 55 -4.00 -23.16 -20.43
N PHE A 56 -2.90 -22.42 -20.33
CA PHE A 56 -2.44 -21.77 -19.09
C PHE A 56 -2.05 -20.30 -19.31
N PRO A 57 -2.93 -19.47 -19.91
CA PRO A 57 -2.59 -18.10 -20.30
C PRO A 57 -2.16 -17.23 -19.11
N ASP A 58 -2.78 -17.42 -17.94
CA ASP A 58 -2.60 -16.56 -16.75
C ASP A 58 -1.51 -17.03 -15.79
N PHE A 59 -0.90 -18.20 -16.03
CA PHE A 59 0.10 -18.78 -15.13
C PHE A 59 1.53 -18.42 -15.55
N PRO A 60 2.48 -18.26 -14.59
CA PRO A 60 3.88 -18.03 -14.90
C PRO A 60 4.50 -19.20 -15.68
N LYS A 61 5.11 -18.89 -16.83
CA LYS A 61 5.80 -19.87 -17.69
C LYS A 61 7.31 -19.71 -17.57
N LYS A 62 8.02 -20.70 -17.04
CA LYS A 62 9.47 -20.69 -16.86
C LYS A 62 10.16 -21.41 -18.02
N ILE A 63 10.76 -20.65 -18.93
CA ILE A 63 11.46 -21.16 -20.11
C ILE A 63 12.96 -20.88 -19.95
N VAL A 64 13.75 -21.93 -19.76
CA VAL A 64 15.21 -21.81 -19.63
C VAL A 64 15.88 -22.35 -20.88
N LEU A 65 16.70 -21.51 -21.51
CA LEU A 65 17.35 -21.83 -22.78
C LEU A 65 18.83 -22.18 -22.58
N ASN A 66 19.36 -23.01 -23.47
CA ASN A 66 20.75 -23.47 -23.43
C ASN A 66 21.77 -22.31 -23.53
N PRO A 67 23.01 -22.46 -23.03
CA PRO A 67 24.02 -21.39 -23.09
C PRO A 67 24.46 -20.94 -24.49
N ASN A 68 24.20 -21.73 -25.52
CA ASN A 68 24.58 -21.46 -26.91
C ASN A 68 23.50 -20.67 -27.69
N THR A 69 22.34 -20.44 -27.06
CA THR A 69 21.22 -19.73 -27.69
C THR A 69 21.62 -18.30 -28.02
N GLN A 70 21.39 -17.91 -29.28
CA GLN A 70 21.67 -16.55 -29.74
C GLN A 70 20.63 -15.56 -29.21
N LEU A 71 21.03 -14.33 -28.91
CA LEU A 71 20.13 -13.29 -28.41
C LEU A 71 18.98 -12.99 -29.39
N GLN A 72 19.23 -13.10 -30.71
CA GLN A 72 18.19 -12.92 -31.73
C GLN A 72 17.07 -13.95 -31.62
N ASP A 73 17.40 -15.20 -31.32
CA ASP A 73 16.41 -16.26 -31.17
C ASP A 73 15.67 -16.14 -29.83
N PHE A 74 16.37 -15.74 -28.76
CA PHE A 74 15.73 -15.35 -27.51
C PHE A 74 14.70 -14.23 -27.71
N HIS A 75 15.02 -13.21 -28.51
CA HIS A 75 14.06 -12.15 -28.83
C HIS A 75 12.82 -12.68 -29.58
N LYS A 76 12.97 -13.61 -30.52
CA LYS A 76 11.83 -14.26 -31.19
C LYS A 76 10.94 -15.02 -30.20
N ILE A 77 11.55 -15.73 -29.25
CA ILE A 77 10.86 -16.49 -28.20
C ILE A 77 10.07 -15.55 -27.27
N ILE A 78 10.70 -14.48 -26.79
CA ILE A 78 10.05 -13.49 -25.92
C ILE A 78 8.82 -12.86 -26.61
N ASN A 79 8.89 -12.61 -27.91
CA ASN A 79 7.79 -12.00 -28.66
C ASN A 79 6.54 -12.90 -28.79
N ILE A 80 6.70 -14.23 -28.69
CA ILE A 80 5.58 -15.19 -28.73
C ILE A 80 5.12 -15.61 -27.33
N LEU A 81 5.90 -15.35 -26.29
CA LEU A 81 5.54 -15.62 -24.90
C LEU A 81 4.57 -14.55 -24.38
N LYS A 82 3.41 -14.98 -23.88
CA LYS A 82 2.47 -14.08 -23.20
C LYS A 82 2.84 -13.99 -21.71
N PRO A 83 3.02 -12.78 -21.14
CA PRO A 83 3.18 -12.61 -19.69
C PRO A 83 2.02 -13.26 -18.90
N PRO A 84 2.26 -13.74 -17.68
CA PRO A 84 3.55 -13.73 -16.98
C PRO A 84 4.50 -14.86 -17.43
N TYR A 85 5.79 -14.55 -17.59
CA TYR A 85 6.83 -15.55 -17.90
C TYR A 85 8.12 -15.27 -17.14
N ILE A 86 8.95 -16.31 -17.02
CA ILE A 86 10.33 -16.30 -16.53
C ILE A 86 11.18 -16.89 -17.66
N CYS A 87 11.87 -16.07 -18.43
CA CYS A 87 12.64 -16.55 -19.57
C CYS A 87 14.06 -16.00 -19.56
N PHE A 88 15.04 -16.90 -19.64
CA PHE A 88 16.45 -16.54 -19.66
C PHE A 88 17.31 -17.63 -20.31
N ILE A 89 18.48 -17.22 -20.79
CA ILE A 89 19.54 -18.07 -21.31
C ILE A 89 20.49 -18.42 -20.16
N GLN A 90 20.94 -19.67 -20.10
CA GLN A 90 21.95 -20.12 -19.12
C GLN A 90 23.36 -19.63 -19.46
N GLY A 91 24.27 -19.70 -18.49
CA GLY A 91 25.68 -19.38 -18.68
C GLY A 91 25.98 -17.88 -18.73
N GLU A 92 27.27 -17.55 -18.87
CA GLU A 92 27.77 -16.17 -18.74
C GLU A 92 27.19 -15.22 -19.80
N LYS A 93 27.10 -15.66 -21.07
CA LYS A 93 26.52 -14.86 -22.16
C LYS A 93 25.03 -14.57 -21.94
N GLY A 94 24.33 -15.45 -21.20
CA GLY A 94 22.91 -15.33 -20.92
C GLY A 94 22.55 -14.39 -19.78
N LYS A 95 23.52 -13.92 -18.98
CA LYS A 95 23.29 -13.05 -17.80
C LYS A 95 22.41 -11.84 -18.12
N ILE A 96 22.63 -11.19 -19.26
CA ILE A 96 21.84 -10.01 -19.67
C ILE A 96 20.35 -10.33 -19.83
N THR A 97 19.98 -11.55 -20.24
CA THR A 97 18.57 -11.95 -20.36
C THR A 97 17.88 -12.06 -19.00
N ARG A 98 18.62 -12.40 -17.93
CA ARG A 98 18.11 -12.37 -16.54
C ARG A 98 17.85 -10.95 -16.06
N VAL A 99 18.68 -10.00 -16.49
CA VAL A 99 18.49 -8.56 -16.22
C VAL A 99 17.21 -8.06 -16.87
N PHE A 100 16.91 -8.45 -18.11
CA PHE A 100 15.68 -8.02 -18.78
C PHE A 100 14.42 -8.79 -18.36
N ASN A 101 14.57 -9.94 -17.71
CA ASN A 101 13.43 -10.68 -17.17
C ASN A 101 12.70 -9.84 -16.09
N GLN A 102 11.40 -9.65 -16.28
CA GLN A 102 10.60 -8.74 -15.46
C GLN A 102 9.99 -9.44 -14.23
N ASN A 103 9.67 -10.73 -14.32
CA ASN A 103 8.90 -11.44 -13.30
C ASN A 103 9.69 -12.62 -12.74
N LEU A 104 9.75 -12.74 -11.41
CA LEU A 104 10.28 -13.92 -10.70
C LEU A 104 11.67 -14.40 -11.21
N THR A 105 12.56 -13.46 -11.56
CA THR A 105 13.92 -13.82 -12.00
C THR A 105 14.64 -14.65 -10.93
N PRO A 106 15.11 -15.88 -11.24
CA PRO A 106 15.89 -16.66 -10.29
C PRO A 106 17.22 -15.96 -9.99
N VAL A 107 17.45 -15.69 -8.71
CA VAL A 107 18.65 -15.03 -8.17
C VAL A 107 19.18 -15.83 -6.99
N PHE A 108 20.42 -15.59 -6.61
CA PHE A 108 20.96 -16.06 -5.33
C PHE A 108 21.31 -14.86 -4.42
N ASP A 109 21.44 -15.13 -3.13
CA ASP A 109 21.95 -14.21 -2.12
C ASP A 109 23.03 -14.95 -1.34
N GLN A 110 24.25 -14.42 -1.34
CA GLN A 110 25.41 -15.07 -0.70
C GLN A 110 25.19 -15.39 0.78
N ASN A 111 24.28 -14.68 1.46
CA ASN A 111 23.97 -14.92 2.88
C ASN A 111 22.91 -16.01 3.09
N LEU A 112 22.23 -16.46 2.04
CA LEU A 112 21.08 -17.39 2.13
C LEU A 112 21.25 -18.65 1.29
N SER A 113 21.93 -18.57 0.15
CA SER A 113 21.99 -19.66 -0.83
C SER A 113 23.14 -19.50 -1.82
N ASP A 114 23.73 -20.63 -2.20
CA ASP A 114 24.64 -20.71 -3.34
C ASP A 114 23.89 -20.64 -4.69
N PRO A 115 24.56 -20.25 -5.79
CA PRO A 115 23.99 -20.31 -7.12
C PRO A 115 23.65 -21.76 -7.51
N THR A 116 22.41 -21.99 -7.95
CA THR A 116 21.87 -23.29 -8.34
C THR A 116 21.91 -23.52 -9.86
N GLY A 117 22.23 -22.50 -10.65
CA GLY A 117 22.29 -22.59 -12.11
C GLY A 117 23.45 -21.83 -12.74
N GLN A 118 23.88 -22.30 -13.92
CA GLN A 118 24.97 -21.66 -14.66
C GLN A 118 24.63 -20.19 -15.01
N GLY A 119 25.56 -19.29 -14.70
CA GLY A 119 25.40 -17.85 -14.93
C GLY A 119 24.26 -17.23 -14.12
N GLN A 120 23.80 -17.86 -13.02
CA GLN A 120 22.87 -17.21 -12.10
C GLN A 120 23.54 -16.00 -11.45
N MET A 121 22.80 -14.91 -11.32
CA MET A 121 23.31 -13.65 -10.82
C MET A 121 22.81 -13.39 -9.40
N GLN A 122 23.60 -12.63 -8.64
CA GLN A 122 23.13 -12.13 -7.35
C GLN A 122 21.98 -11.16 -7.57
N LYS A 123 21.10 -11.09 -6.58
CA LYS A 123 20.03 -10.10 -6.57
C LYS A 123 20.58 -8.68 -6.74
N SER A 124 21.63 -8.33 -5.99
CA SER A 124 22.30 -7.02 -6.03
C SER A 124 22.83 -6.67 -7.42
N GLU A 125 23.53 -7.59 -8.09
CA GLU A 125 24.08 -7.40 -9.43
C GLU A 125 23.00 -7.09 -10.47
N ILE A 126 21.90 -7.86 -10.45
CA ILE A 126 20.77 -7.61 -11.37
C ILE A 126 20.22 -6.20 -11.15
N PHE A 127 20.00 -5.78 -9.89
CA PHE A 127 19.48 -4.45 -9.60
C PHE A 127 20.43 -3.33 -10.03
N GLN A 128 21.73 -3.48 -9.83
CA GLN A 128 22.73 -2.49 -10.27
C GLN A 128 22.72 -2.30 -11.79
N ILE A 129 22.64 -3.38 -12.57
CA ILE A 129 22.58 -3.28 -14.04
C ILE A 129 21.24 -2.69 -14.49
N LYS A 130 20.12 -3.14 -13.90
CA LYS A 130 18.78 -2.56 -14.16
C LYS A 130 18.76 -1.05 -13.91
N GLN A 131 19.44 -0.61 -12.85
CA GLN A 131 19.60 0.81 -12.51
C GLN A 131 20.40 1.57 -13.57
N ALA A 132 21.57 1.03 -13.97
CA ALA A 132 22.46 1.63 -14.96
C ALA A 132 21.79 1.76 -16.33
N LEU A 133 20.95 0.80 -16.70
CA LEU A 133 20.21 0.77 -17.97
C LEU A 133 18.85 1.50 -17.90
N ASN A 134 18.47 2.04 -16.74
CA ASN A 134 17.20 2.75 -16.54
C ASN A 134 15.95 1.92 -16.90
N ILE A 135 15.95 0.61 -16.61
CA ILE A 135 14.91 -0.34 -17.05
C ILE A 135 13.66 -0.34 -16.13
N PHE A 136 13.64 0.44 -15.05
CA PHE A 136 12.51 0.49 -14.10
C PHE A 136 12.17 1.93 -13.72
N PRO A 137 10.89 2.23 -13.45
CA PRO A 137 10.49 3.52 -12.91
C PRO A 137 11.13 3.74 -11.54
N LYS A 138 11.64 4.96 -11.30
CA LYS A 138 12.50 5.27 -10.14
C LYS A 138 11.82 6.19 -9.14
N LYS A 139 10.72 6.84 -9.50
CA LYS A 139 10.17 7.95 -8.73
C LYS A 139 8.93 7.57 -7.94
N PHE A 140 9.05 7.79 -6.65
CA PHE A 140 7.95 7.89 -5.72
C PHE A 140 7.59 9.36 -5.56
N TYR A 141 6.32 9.63 -5.33
CA TYR A 141 5.85 10.97 -5.04
C TYR A 141 4.98 10.98 -3.80
N ILE A 142 4.95 12.10 -3.09
CA ILE A 142 3.83 12.44 -2.21
C ILE A 142 3.08 13.63 -2.81
N PHE A 143 1.79 13.44 -3.06
CA PHE A 143 0.87 14.43 -3.62
C PHE A 143 -0.09 14.93 -2.55
N GLY A 144 -0.28 16.24 -2.49
CA GLY A 144 -1.23 16.86 -1.58
C GLY A 144 -1.08 18.37 -1.51
N ASN A 145 -1.90 18.99 -0.67
CA ASN A 145 -1.75 20.36 -0.23
C ASN A 145 -1.21 20.37 1.21
N SER A 146 -0.38 21.35 1.57
CA SER A 146 0.19 21.50 2.92
C SER A 146 1.05 20.32 3.36
N ILE A 147 1.87 19.80 2.45
CA ILE A 147 2.75 18.63 2.68
C ILE A 147 4.21 18.99 2.96
N LYS A 148 4.53 20.29 3.05
CA LYS A 148 5.89 20.81 3.31
C LYS A 148 6.58 20.10 4.48
N LEU A 149 5.86 19.91 5.57
CA LEU A 149 6.36 19.30 6.79
C LEU A 149 6.06 17.79 6.90
N SER A 150 5.61 17.14 5.82
CA SER A 150 5.34 15.70 5.84
C SER A 150 6.63 14.90 6.09
N PRO A 151 6.62 13.91 7.02
CA PRO A 151 7.75 13.02 7.25
C PRO A 151 7.90 11.96 6.16
N THR A 152 6.93 11.81 5.26
CA THR A 152 6.89 10.72 4.28
C THR A 152 8.16 10.62 3.43
N PRO A 153 8.72 11.70 2.85
CA PRO A 153 9.96 11.58 2.08
C PRO A 153 11.15 11.13 2.93
N HIS A 154 11.29 11.65 4.15
CA HIS A 154 12.36 11.22 5.05
C HIS A 154 12.23 9.74 5.44
N LEU A 155 10.99 9.28 5.67
CA LEU A 155 10.69 7.88 5.93
C LEU A 155 11.07 6.99 4.74
N TYR A 156 10.60 7.31 3.53
CA TYR A 156 10.87 6.46 2.37
C TYR A 156 12.33 6.52 1.91
N SER A 157 13.00 7.67 1.97
CA SER A 157 14.45 7.75 1.75
C SER A 157 15.23 6.86 2.72
N SER A 158 14.88 6.87 4.01
CA SER A 158 15.49 5.97 5.01
C SER A 158 15.19 4.50 4.75
N LEU A 159 13.98 4.17 4.27
CA LEU A 159 13.63 2.81 3.87
C LEU A 159 14.38 2.37 2.62
N PHE A 160 14.57 3.26 1.65
CA PHE A 160 15.36 2.98 0.46
C PHE A 160 16.80 2.64 0.84
N GLN A 161 17.44 3.46 1.69
CA GLN A 161 18.77 3.17 2.21
C GLN A 161 18.82 1.84 2.97
N LYS A 162 17.89 1.63 3.91
CA LYS A 162 17.83 0.39 4.72
C LYS A 162 17.75 -0.88 3.87
N TYR A 163 17.10 -0.81 2.72
CA TYR A 163 16.86 -1.96 1.85
C TYR A 163 17.74 -2.01 0.62
N ASN A 164 18.77 -1.16 0.53
CA ASN A 164 19.65 -1.01 -0.64
C ASN A 164 18.85 -0.73 -1.92
N LEU A 165 17.85 0.17 -1.82
CA LEU A 165 16.97 0.62 -2.89
C LEU A 165 17.18 2.10 -3.22
N GLU A 166 18.39 2.64 -3.03
CA GLU A 166 18.74 4.06 -3.22
C GLU A 166 18.59 4.54 -4.67
N PHE A 167 18.34 3.63 -5.61
CA PHE A 167 17.93 3.95 -6.97
C PHE A 167 16.51 4.52 -7.04
N TYR A 168 15.69 4.31 -6.01
CA TYR A 168 14.41 5.01 -5.85
C TYR A 168 14.62 6.38 -5.23
N GLN A 169 13.84 7.33 -5.74
CA GLN A 169 13.79 8.69 -5.22
C GLN A 169 12.36 8.98 -4.80
N ILE A 170 12.19 9.81 -3.76
CA ILE A 170 10.89 10.30 -3.36
C ILE A 170 10.86 11.82 -3.37
N GLU A 171 9.89 12.38 -4.09
CA GLU A 171 9.74 13.83 -4.23
C GLU A 171 8.43 14.32 -3.59
N ARG A 172 8.47 15.53 -3.01
CA ARG A 172 7.27 16.24 -2.56
C ARG A 172 6.69 17.03 -3.72
N VAL A 173 5.41 16.82 -3.99
CA VAL A 173 4.69 17.50 -5.05
C VAL A 173 3.46 18.16 -4.43
N GLU A 174 3.65 19.41 -4.02
CA GLU A 174 2.58 20.26 -3.51
C GLU A 174 1.84 20.89 -4.69
N VAL A 175 0.55 20.59 -4.82
CA VAL A 175 -0.27 21.02 -5.96
C VAL A 175 -1.54 21.67 -5.46
N GLN A 176 -1.95 22.74 -6.15
CA GLN A 176 -3.20 23.44 -5.83
C GLN A 176 -4.37 22.81 -6.55
N HIS A 177 -4.15 22.36 -7.79
CA HIS A 177 -5.17 21.73 -8.61
C HIS A 177 -4.84 20.27 -8.88
N PHE A 178 -5.86 19.41 -8.74
CA PHE A 178 -5.73 17.97 -8.95
C PHE A 178 -5.15 17.60 -10.33
N SER A 179 -5.46 18.38 -11.38
CA SER A 179 -4.97 18.17 -12.74
C SER A 179 -3.45 18.21 -12.86
N GLU A 180 -2.76 18.91 -11.96
CA GLU A 180 -1.30 19.01 -11.97
C GLU A 180 -0.61 17.67 -11.66
N ILE A 181 -1.30 16.74 -11.00
CA ILE A 181 -0.77 15.40 -10.67
C ILE A 181 -0.54 14.57 -11.95
N GLN A 182 -1.31 14.82 -13.01
CA GLN A 182 -1.32 14.01 -14.21
C GLN A 182 0.06 13.89 -14.87
N LYS A 183 0.84 14.99 -14.93
CA LYS A 183 2.16 15.01 -15.56
C LYS A 183 3.16 14.10 -14.83
N TYR A 184 3.01 13.94 -13.52
CA TYR A 184 3.88 13.08 -12.71
C TYR A 184 3.50 11.62 -12.88
N ILE A 185 2.21 11.28 -12.83
CA ILE A 185 1.74 9.89 -13.01
C ILE A 185 2.04 9.37 -14.41
N LYS A 186 1.96 10.23 -15.44
CA LYS A 186 2.29 9.87 -16.82
C LYS A 186 3.79 9.88 -17.13
N SER A 187 4.64 10.27 -16.18
CA SER A 187 6.08 10.28 -16.39
C SER A 187 6.58 8.85 -16.59
N PRO A 188 7.51 8.59 -17.53
CA PRO A 188 8.06 7.25 -17.75
C PRO A 188 8.81 6.68 -16.54
N ASP A 189 9.18 7.53 -15.58
CA ASP A 189 9.87 7.13 -14.35
C ASP A 189 8.94 7.00 -13.13
N PHE A 190 7.63 7.20 -13.28
CA PHE A 190 6.66 7.09 -12.19
C PHE A 190 6.55 5.65 -11.70
N ASN A 191 6.80 5.40 -10.42
CA ASN A 191 6.62 4.08 -9.82
C ASN A 191 5.41 4.05 -8.88
N ALA A 192 5.29 5.06 -8.03
CA ALA A 192 4.25 5.08 -7.00
C ALA A 192 3.98 6.49 -6.47
N GLY A 193 2.82 6.64 -5.81
CA GLY A 193 2.39 7.87 -5.20
C GLY A 193 1.74 7.64 -3.84
N ILE A 194 2.16 8.39 -2.84
CA ILE A 194 1.40 8.62 -1.60
C ILE A 194 0.47 9.80 -1.85
N VAL A 195 -0.81 9.65 -1.55
CA VAL A 195 -1.82 10.69 -1.78
C VAL A 195 -2.42 11.13 -0.45
N THR A 196 -2.39 12.43 -0.20
CA THR A 196 -3.02 13.04 0.98
C THR A 196 -4.06 14.08 0.59
N MET A 197 -4.59 14.77 1.60
CA MET A 197 -5.59 15.81 1.43
C MET A 197 -5.16 16.84 0.36
N PRO A 198 -6.10 17.34 -0.46
CA PRO A 198 -7.50 16.93 -0.56
C PRO A 198 -7.75 15.76 -1.54
N PHE A 199 -6.73 15.25 -2.23
CA PHE A 199 -6.88 14.46 -3.46
C PHE A 199 -7.16 12.96 -3.28
N LYS A 200 -7.37 12.47 -2.05
CA LYS A 200 -7.57 11.03 -1.79
C LYS A 200 -8.77 10.42 -2.52
N GLN A 201 -9.72 11.24 -2.96
CA GLN A 201 -10.86 10.80 -3.78
C GLN A 201 -10.72 11.19 -5.25
N ASP A 202 -10.11 12.32 -5.56
CA ASP A 202 -9.95 12.74 -6.96
C ASP A 202 -9.00 11.83 -7.72
N ILE A 203 -8.01 11.24 -7.03
CA ILE A 203 -7.02 10.33 -7.64
C ILE A 203 -7.63 9.13 -8.37
N ASN A 204 -8.89 8.76 -8.10
CA ASN A 204 -9.59 7.71 -8.84
C ASN A 204 -9.56 7.95 -10.38
N HIS A 205 -9.50 9.20 -10.85
CA HIS A 205 -9.39 9.51 -12.28
C HIS A 205 -8.12 8.98 -12.95
N TYR A 206 -7.09 8.66 -12.16
CA TYR A 206 -5.79 8.17 -12.65
C TYR A 206 -5.49 6.73 -12.18
N VAL A 207 -6.47 6.03 -11.61
CA VAL A 207 -6.32 4.67 -11.08
C VAL A 207 -7.08 3.70 -11.96
N ASP A 208 -6.40 2.71 -12.54
CA ASP A 208 -7.02 1.67 -13.35
C ASP A 208 -7.78 0.65 -12.48
N PHE A 209 -7.23 0.31 -11.31
CA PHE A 209 -7.81 -0.69 -10.41
C PHE A 209 -7.73 -0.26 -8.95
N VAL A 210 -8.77 -0.54 -8.17
CA VAL A 210 -8.77 -0.28 -6.73
C VAL A 210 -8.79 -1.61 -5.98
N TYR A 211 -7.90 -1.77 -5.00
CA TYR A 211 -7.74 -3.03 -4.29
C TYR A 211 -8.03 -2.92 -2.79
N GLY A 212 -8.46 -4.05 -2.20
CA GLY A 212 -8.60 -4.21 -0.77
C GLY A 212 -9.69 -3.32 -0.16
N LYS A 213 -9.34 -2.60 0.92
CA LYS A 213 -10.30 -1.86 1.74
C LYS A 213 -10.76 -0.55 1.10
N ALA A 214 -9.97 0.02 0.19
CA ALA A 214 -10.32 1.24 -0.54
C ALA A 214 -11.68 1.14 -1.24
N VAL A 215 -11.98 -0.02 -1.87
CA VAL A 215 -13.25 -0.30 -2.55
C VAL A 215 -14.45 -0.25 -1.59
N LYS A 216 -14.27 -0.72 -0.34
CA LYS A 216 -15.38 -0.90 0.61
C LYS A 216 -15.68 0.36 1.42
N ILE A 217 -14.71 1.25 1.58
CA ILE A 217 -14.83 2.48 2.39
C ILE A 217 -15.84 3.45 1.76
N ASN A 218 -15.78 3.62 0.45
CA ASN A 218 -16.73 4.45 -0.29
C ASN A 218 -16.90 3.87 -1.71
N PRO A 219 -17.86 2.95 -1.92
CA PRO A 219 -18.00 2.23 -3.18
C PRO A 219 -18.21 3.11 -4.41
N SER A 220 -18.87 4.27 -4.27
CA SER A 220 -19.12 5.19 -5.38
C SER A 220 -17.91 6.07 -5.72
N GLN A 221 -17.02 6.30 -4.75
CA GLN A 221 -15.81 7.10 -4.94
C GLN A 221 -14.74 6.66 -3.93
N PRO A 222 -13.98 5.60 -4.24
CA PRO A 222 -13.03 5.00 -3.32
C PRO A 222 -12.06 6.03 -2.71
N VAL A 223 -11.68 5.83 -1.45
CA VAL A 223 -10.67 6.67 -0.80
C VAL A 223 -9.32 5.99 -0.97
N ILE A 224 -8.39 6.64 -1.65
CA ILE A 224 -7.08 6.10 -2.01
C ILE A 224 -6.00 7.03 -1.45
N ASN A 225 -5.08 6.48 -0.66
CA ASN A 225 -3.94 7.21 -0.13
C ASN A 225 -2.58 6.69 -0.65
N THR A 226 -2.62 5.64 -1.47
CA THR A 226 -1.43 4.94 -1.98
C THR A 226 -1.74 4.43 -3.37
N ILE A 227 -0.92 4.77 -4.36
CA ILE A 227 -0.99 4.27 -5.73
C ILE A 227 0.35 3.62 -6.12
N LEU A 228 0.29 2.54 -6.87
CA LEU A 228 1.45 1.80 -7.36
C LEU A 228 1.26 1.47 -8.84
N GLN A 229 2.27 1.72 -9.66
CA GLN A 229 2.29 1.28 -11.04
C GLN A 229 2.73 -0.19 -11.13
N THR A 230 1.98 -1.00 -11.86
CA THR A 230 2.34 -2.39 -12.17
C THR A 230 3.38 -2.44 -13.28
N ASN A 231 4.01 -3.61 -13.47
CA ASN A 231 4.90 -3.87 -14.60
C ASN A 231 4.22 -3.67 -15.98
N SER A 232 2.88 -3.73 -16.04
CA SER A 232 2.10 -3.46 -17.26
C SER A 232 1.78 -1.97 -17.47
N GLY A 233 2.25 -1.09 -16.59
CA GLY A 233 1.99 0.35 -16.63
C GLY A 233 0.66 0.77 -16.01
N LYS A 234 -0.13 -0.18 -15.47
CA LYS A 234 -1.43 0.08 -14.84
C LYS A 234 -1.28 0.62 -13.43
N ILE A 235 -2.14 1.53 -13.02
CA ILE A 235 -2.10 2.14 -11.69
C ILE A 235 -3.11 1.44 -10.78
N VAL A 236 -2.63 0.92 -9.65
CA VAL A 236 -3.46 0.30 -8.62
C VAL A 236 -3.53 1.18 -7.38
N GLY A 237 -4.74 1.45 -6.91
CA GLY A 237 -5.02 2.27 -5.72
C GLY A 237 -5.36 1.44 -4.48
N PHE A 238 -4.84 1.90 -3.34
CA PHE A 238 -4.99 1.29 -2.03
C PHE A 238 -5.30 2.34 -0.95
N ASN A 239 -5.78 1.86 0.20
CA ASN A 239 -6.01 2.66 1.40
C ASN A 239 -5.30 2.03 2.60
N SER A 240 -4.09 2.51 2.92
CA SER A 240 -3.36 2.12 4.12
C SER A 240 -3.84 2.84 5.38
N ASP A 241 -4.53 3.99 5.25
CA ASP A 241 -5.13 4.72 6.39
C ASP A 241 -6.09 3.81 7.16
N TYR A 242 -6.87 2.96 6.47
CA TYR A 242 -7.76 1.99 7.11
C TYR A 242 -7.02 1.06 8.06
N ASP A 243 -5.90 0.48 7.62
CA ASP A 243 -5.12 -0.45 8.46
C ASP A 243 -4.51 0.28 9.66
N GLY A 244 -4.00 1.50 9.44
CA GLY A 244 -3.50 2.38 10.50
C GLY A 244 -4.55 2.70 11.56
N VAL A 245 -5.67 3.28 11.13
CA VAL A 245 -6.79 3.67 12.01
C VAL A 245 -7.38 2.46 12.72
N TYR A 246 -7.69 1.39 11.98
CA TYR A 246 -8.33 0.21 12.56
C TYR A 246 -7.46 -0.44 13.64
N ARG A 247 -6.14 -0.56 13.44
CA ARG A 247 -5.23 -1.13 14.46
C ARG A 247 -5.17 -0.27 15.71
N LEU A 248 -5.04 1.04 15.56
CA LEU A 248 -4.99 1.98 16.70
C LEU A 248 -6.29 1.95 17.49
N LEU A 249 -7.43 2.06 16.80
CA LEU A 249 -8.75 2.03 17.44
C LEU A 249 -9.05 0.69 18.08
N LYS A 250 -8.76 -0.44 17.40
CA LYS A 250 -8.97 -1.78 17.95
C LYS A 250 -8.21 -1.99 19.26
N LYS A 251 -6.97 -1.46 19.35
CA LYS A 251 -6.17 -1.54 20.59
C LYS A 251 -6.79 -0.75 21.74
N LYS A 252 -7.42 0.40 21.48
CA LYS A 252 -8.10 1.20 22.52
C LYS A 252 -9.48 0.67 22.86
N ALA A 253 -10.20 0.14 21.87
CA ALA A 253 -11.58 -0.31 22.00
C ALA A 253 -11.78 -1.46 23.01
N ILE A 254 -10.72 -2.19 23.36
CA ILE A 254 -10.77 -3.22 24.41
C ILE A 254 -11.12 -2.66 25.79
N HIS A 255 -10.90 -1.37 26.01
CA HIS A 255 -11.19 -0.66 27.26
C HIS A 255 -12.51 0.12 27.20
N PHE A 256 -13.23 0.05 26.08
CA PHE A 256 -14.49 0.77 25.92
C PHE A 256 -15.66 0.02 26.56
N PRO A 257 -16.74 0.73 26.96
CA PRO A 257 -17.96 0.08 27.44
C PRO A 257 -18.61 -0.79 26.35
N LYS A 258 -19.53 -1.68 26.73
CA LYS A 258 -20.22 -2.61 25.81
C LYS A 258 -20.92 -1.93 24.62
N LYS A 259 -21.43 -0.70 24.81
CA LYS A 259 -22.09 0.11 23.78
C LYS A 259 -21.39 1.46 23.66
N PRO A 260 -20.21 1.51 23.02
CA PRO A 260 -19.45 2.74 22.93
C PRO A 260 -20.04 3.70 21.89
N PHE A 261 -19.99 4.98 22.22
CA PHE A 261 -20.31 6.07 21.30
C PHE A 261 -19.03 6.84 20.94
N ALA A 262 -18.92 7.22 19.67
CA ALA A 262 -17.86 8.05 19.16
C ALA A 262 -18.40 9.36 18.57
N LEU A 263 -17.63 10.43 18.71
CA LEU A 263 -17.77 11.65 17.92
C LEU A 263 -16.69 11.65 16.85
N LEU A 264 -17.04 11.87 15.58
CA LEU A 264 -16.09 12.10 14.50
C LEU A 264 -16.29 13.51 13.94
N VAL A 265 -15.22 14.31 13.96
CA VAL A 265 -15.19 15.68 13.46
C VAL A 265 -14.52 15.72 12.08
N GLY A 266 -15.23 16.25 11.08
CA GLY A 266 -14.79 16.36 9.69
C GLY A 266 -15.47 15.36 8.75
N ALA A 267 -15.49 15.65 7.44
CA ALA A 267 -16.17 14.84 6.41
C ALA A 267 -15.30 14.51 5.18
N GLY A 268 -13.97 14.63 5.28
CA GLY A 268 -13.04 14.35 4.19
C GLY A 268 -12.78 12.86 3.96
N GLY A 269 -11.83 12.55 3.07
CA GLY A 269 -11.43 11.17 2.77
C GLY A 269 -10.98 10.36 3.99
N THR A 270 -10.22 10.99 4.90
CA THR A 270 -9.83 10.35 6.17
C THR A 270 -11.04 10.06 7.05
N SER A 271 -12.01 10.97 7.14
CA SER A 271 -13.26 10.79 7.90
C SER A 271 -14.06 9.60 7.39
N LYS A 272 -14.19 9.46 6.06
CA LYS A 272 -14.85 8.30 5.43
C LYS A 272 -14.15 6.98 5.81
N THR A 273 -12.82 6.99 5.86
CA THR A 273 -12.02 5.84 6.32
C THR A 273 -12.28 5.52 7.81
N VAL A 274 -12.28 6.55 8.67
CA VAL A 274 -12.56 6.40 10.11
C VAL A 274 -13.98 5.86 10.35
N LEU A 275 -15.00 6.40 9.68
CA LEU A 275 -16.38 5.90 9.77
C LEU A 275 -16.46 4.40 9.46
N TYR A 276 -15.79 3.97 8.39
CA TYR A 276 -15.76 2.57 8.01
C TYR A 276 -15.04 1.69 9.06
N CYS A 277 -13.97 2.20 9.69
CA CYS A 277 -13.31 1.52 10.81
C CYS A 277 -14.22 1.41 12.04
N LEU A 278 -14.92 2.49 12.42
CA LEU A 278 -15.83 2.54 13.57
C LEU A 278 -17.01 1.57 13.38
N LYS A 279 -17.59 1.54 12.18
CA LYS A 279 -18.61 0.55 11.79
C LYS A 279 -18.12 -0.88 11.95
N ASN A 280 -16.91 -1.21 11.49
CA ASN A 280 -16.34 -2.55 11.64
C ASN A 280 -16.03 -2.91 13.11
N LEU A 281 -15.81 -1.92 13.97
CA LEU A 281 -15.66 -2.09 15.41
C LEU A 281 -17.01 -2.05 16.16
N LYS A 282 -18.13 -1.88 15.44
CA LYS A 282 -19.49 -1.76 16.00
C LYS A 282 -19.63 -0.61 17.01
N ILE A 283 -18.95 0.51 16.75
CA ILE A 283 -19.02 1.73 17.56
C ILE A 283 -20.07 2.66 16.94
N GLN A 284 -21.07 3.05 17.73
CA GLN A 284 -22.09 4.03 17.30
C GLN A 284 -21.44 5.40 17.16
N THR A 285 -21.68 6.11 16.07
CA THR A 285 -20.92 7.33 15.75
C THR A 285 -21.84 8.51 15.45
N ILE A 286 -21.51 9.68 16.00
CA ILE A 286 -22.05 10.96 15.54
C ILE A 286 -20.99 11.62 14.68
N LEU A 287 -21.31 11.91 13.42
CA LEU A 287 -20.47 12.65 12.50
C LEU A 287 -20.82 14.13 12.58
N TYR A 288 -19.89 14.95 13.04
CA TYR A 288 -20.00 16.39 12.97
C TYR A 288 -19.20 16.95 11.79
N SER A 289 -19.85 17.71 10.92
CA SER A 289 -19.19 18.49 9.87
C SER A 289 -20.09 19.64 9.43
N ARG A 290 -19.48 20.78 9.06
CA ARG A 290 -20.18 21.94 8.49
C ARG A 290 -20.83 21.64 7.13
N SER A 291 -20.35 20.62 6.41
CA SER A 291 -20.86 20.25 5.08
C SER A 291 -20.72 18.74 4.85
N PRO A 292 -21.62 17.90 5.41
CA PRO A 292 -21.52 16.44 5.35
C PRO A 292 -22.28 15.83 4.15
N ASN A 293 -22.54 16.61 3.10
CA ASN A 293 -23.53 16.30 2.07
C ASN A 293 -23.24 15.01 1.29
N GLU A 294 -21.97 14.64 1.15
CA GLU A 294 -21.56 13.44 0.41
C GLU A 294 -21.64 12.14 1.22
N ILE A 295 -21.81 12.21 2.54
CA ILE A 295 -21.80 11.02 3.40
C ILE A 295 -23.25 10.61 3.68
N LYS A 296 -23.64 9.39 3.32
CA LYS A 296 -24.99 8.85 3.60
C LYS A 296 -25.00 8.16 4.96
N GLU A 297 -25.95 8.51 5.81
CA GLU A 297 -26.16 7.89 7.12
C GLU A 297 -26.47 6.40 7.02
N ASP A 298 -26.20 5.67 8.11
CA ASP A 298 -26.63 4.29 8.26
C ASP A 298 -26.89 3.93 9.74
N LEU A 299 -27.20 2.66 10.01
CA LEU A 299 -27.52 2.17 11.35
C LEU A 299 -26.40 2.35 12.40
N TYR A 300 -25.17 2.66 11.98
CA TYR A 300 -24.02 2.85 12.86
C TYR A 300 -23.62 4.31 13.01
N PHE A 301 -24.15 5.23 12.20
CA PHE A 301 -23.84 6.65 12.37
C PHE A 301 -24.89 7.62 11.84
N TYR A 302 -25.00 8.75 12.55
CA TYR A 302 -25.85 9.89 12.21
C TYR A 302 -24.99 11.14 12.04
N LYS A 303 -25.46 12.10 11.26
CA LYS A 303 -24.74 13.35 10.97
C LYS A 303 -25.41 14.48 11.72
N SER A 304 -24.61 15.46 12.12
CA SER A 304 -25.12 16.76 12.51
C SER A 304 -24.18 17.86 12.03
N THR A 305 -24.76 19.03 11.84
CA THR A 305 -24.05 20.26 11.48
C THR A 305 -23.96 21.24 12.65
N SER A 306 -24.60 20.94 13.78
CA SER A 306 -24.65 21.77 14.99
C SER A 306 -24.08 21.01 16.19
N LEU A 307 -23.15 21.65 16.91
CA LEU A 307 -22.64 21.09 18.16
C LEU A 307 -23.69 21.18 19.26
N GLU A 308 -24.55 22.19 19.22
CA GLU A 308 -25.64 22.39 20.17
C GLU A 308 -26.66 21.24 20.10
N GLU A 309 -27.06 20.82 18.90
CA GLU A 309 -27.94 19.66 18.70
C GLU A 309 -27.32 18.38 19.27
N ILE A 310 -26.02 18.16 19.04
CA ILE A 310 -25.29 17.01 19.59
C ILE A 310 -25.28 17.07 21.12
N ASP A 311 -25.04 18.24 21.71
CA ASP A 311 -25.01 18.43 23.17
C ASP A 311 -26.36 18.14 23.82
N LEU A 312 -27.45 18.61 23.22
CA LEU A 312 -28.82 18.31 23.66
C LEU A 312 -29.10 16.80 23.58
N PHE A 313 -28.76 16.18 22.44
CA PHE A 313 -28.98 14.75 22.22
C PHE A 313 -28.23 13.88 23.24
N ILE A 314 -26.94 14.15 23.49
CA ILE A 314 -26.18 13.33 24.43
C ILE A 314 -26.67 13.53 25.88
N LYS A 315 -27.10 14.73 26.25
CA LYS A 315 -27.69 15.01 27.57
C LYS A 315 -29.01 14.25 27.77
N GLU A 316 -29.91 14.32 26.78
CA GLU A 316 -31.21 13.65 26.83
C GLU A 316 -31.05 12.12 26.92
N LYS A 317 -30.11 11.55 26.15
CA LYS A 317 -29.88 10.10 26.10
C LYS A 317 -28.87 9.58 27.14
N GLY A 318 -28.27 10.46 27.94
CA GLY A 318 -27.19 10.09 28.88
C GLY A 318 -25.98 9.45 28.19
N ILE A 319 -25.66 9.91 26.98
CA ILE A 319 -24.56 9.38 26.17
C ILE A 319 -23.24 10.01 26.60
N PHE A 320 -22.21 9.20 26.61
CA PHE A 320 -20.83 9.62 26.79
C PHE A 320 -19.97 9.17 25.60
N PHE A 321 -19.17 10.09 25.05
CA PHE A 321 -18.22 9.77 23.99
C PHE A 321 -16.99 9.02 24.54
N SER A 322 -16.99 7.71 24.34
CA SER A 322 -15.84 6.84 24.64
C SER A 322 -14.64 7.16 23.73
N LEU A 323 -14.91 7.70 22.55
CA LEU A 323 -13.93 8.08 21.54
C LEU A 323 -14.31 9.41 20.89
N ILE A 324 -13.35 10.30 20.70
CA ILE A 324 -13.51 11.48 19.86
C ILE A 324 -12.38 11.45 18.83
N VAL A 325 -12.75 11.46 17.55
CA VAL A 325 -11.80 11.49 16.44
C VAL A 325 -11.90 12.83 15.71
N SER A 326 -10.79 13.53 15.57
CA SER A 326 -10.67 14.70 14.69
C SER A 326 -9.99 14.31 13.39
N SER A 327 -10.59 14.72 12.28
CA SER A 327 -10.05 14.55 10.92
C SER A 327 -9.93 15.85 10.13
N ILE A 328 -10.04 16.98 10.83
CA ILE A 328 -9.83 18.32 10.28
C ILE A 328 -8.35 18.73 10.37
N PRO A 329 -7.90 19.74 9.61
CA PRO A 329 -6.53 20.24 9.71
C PRO A 329 -6.19 20.70 11.14
N GLY A 330 -5.00 20.35 11.64
CA GLY A 330 -4.59 20.65 13.03
C GLY A 330 -4.46 22.13 13.38
N ILE A 331 -4.37 23.00 12.38
CA ILE A 331 -4.41 24.46 12.53
C ILE A 331 -5.83 25.01 12.74
N SER A 332 -6.86 24.17 12.67
CA SER A 332 -8.23 24.58 12.94
C SER A 332 -8.42 24.84 14.43
N ASN A 333 -8.83 26.05 14.79
CA ASN A 333 -9.13 26.47 16.16
C ASN A 333 -10.51 25.97 16.63
N MET A 334 -10.84 24.70 16.37
CA MET A 334 -12.13 24.14 16.77
C MET A 334 -12.04 23.59 18.20
N GLU A 335 -12.84 24.17 19.08
CA GLU A 335 -13.06 23.64 20.44
C GLU A 335 -14.39 22.89 20.49
N LEU A 336 -14.41 21.77 21.21
CA LEU A 336 -15.64 21.04 21.50
C LEU A 336 -16.27 21.56 22.80
N PRO A 337 -17.60 21.47 22.96
CA PRO A 337 -18.23 21.69 24.26
C PRO A 337 -17.58 20.82 25.34
N LYS A 338 -17.28 21.40 26.51
CA LYS A 338 -16.65 20.66 27.61
C LYS A 338 -17.44 19.42 28.05
N SER A 339 -18.76 19.41 27.84
CA SER A 339 -19.63 18.25 28.10
C SER A 339 -19.27 17.02 27.26
N PHE A 340 -18.57 17.18 26.13
CA PHE A 340 -18.27 16.09 25.20
C PHE A 340 -17.07 15.27 25.65
N ILE A 341 -16.14 15.91 26.36
CA ILE A 341 -14.85 15.34 26.74
C ILE A 341 -14.90 14.99 28.24
N GLN A 342 -14.60 13.74 28.59
CA GLN A 342 -14.37 13.35 29.98
C GLN A 342 -12.95 12.77 30.11
N GLU A 343 -12.42 12.74 31.33
CA GLU A 343 -11.10 12.19 31.64
C GLU A 343 -10.84 10.79 31.02
N LYS A 344 -11.88 9.94 30.99
CA LYS A 344 -11.83 8.58 30.43
C LYS A 344 -12.02 8.51 28.90
N SER A 345 -12.28 9.62 28.22
CA SER A 345 -12.43 9.66 26.76
C SER A 345 -11.11 9.29 26.08
N CYS A 346 -11.21 8.50 25.02
CA CYS A 346 -10.12 8.31 24.08
C CYS A 346 -10.16 9.44 23.06
N ILE A 347 -9.05 10.16 22.89
CA ILE A 347 -8.94 11.24 21.90
C ILE A 347 -8.01 10.79 20.79
N PHE A 348 -8.43 10.95 19.55
CA PHE A 348 -7.63 10.64 18.38
C PHE A 348 -7.66 11.82 17.41
N ASP A 349 -6.55 12.54 17.27
CA ASP A 349 -6.40 13.50 16.19
C ASP A 349 -5.55 12.90 15.08
N VAL A 350 -6.07 12.85 13.85
CA VAL A 350 -5.30 12.37 12.69
C VAL A 350 -4.27 13.39 12.23
N SER A 351 -4.44 14.67 12.58
CA SER A 351 -3.46 15.70 12.30
C SER A 351 -2.24 15.50 13.17
N TYR A 352 -1.08 15.69 12.56
CA TYR A 352 0.23 15.52 13.20
C TYR A 352 1.00 16.83 13.26
N ILE A 353 0.46 17.92 12.70
CA ILE A 353 1.08 19.25 12.74
C ILE A 353 0.03 20.29 13.13
N PRO A 354 0.23 21.01 14.25
CA PRO A 354 1.22 20.74 15.29
C PRO A 354 0.96 19.39 16.01
N LYS A 355 1.88 18.95 16.88
CA LYS A 355 1.72 17.70 17.66
C LYS A 355 0.48 17.77 18.55
N GLU A 356 0.34 18.92 19.20
CA GLU A 356 -0.74 19.25 20.10
C GLU A 356 -1.65 20.23 19.37
N THR A 357 -2.62 19.68 18.64
CA THR A 357 -3.72 20.44 18.07
C THR A 357 -4.62 20.99 19.17
N TRP A 358 -5.56 21.87 18.81
CA TRP A 358 -6.54 22.41 19.76
C TRP A 358 -7.34 21.34 20.50
N LEU A 359 -7.80 20.29 19.79
CA LEU A 359 -8.50 19.18 20.42
C LEU A 359 -7.61 18.45 21.44
N ILE A 360 -6.34 18.24 21.10
CA ILE A 360 -5.39 17.54 21.97
C ILE A 360 -5.10 18.38 23.22
N LYS A 361 -4.88 19.70 23.07
CA LYS A 361 -4.68 20.61 24.21
C LYS A 361 -5.90 20.64 25.12
N GLN A 362 -7.09 20.81 24.53
CA GLN A 362 -8.35 20.77 25.27
C GLN A 362 -8.53 19.46 26.04
N ALA A 363 -8.18 18.32 25.43
CA ALA A 363 -8.24 17.02 26.08
C ALA A 363 -7.28 16.91 27.27
N ILE A 364 -6.05 17.41 27.12
CA ILE A 364 -5.05 17.44 28.20
C ILE A 364 -5.56 18.29 29.37
N ASP A 365 -6.10 19.48 29.09
CA ASP A 365 -6.68 20.37 30.10
C ASP A 365 -7.88 19.75 30.83
N MET A 366 -8.59 18.83 30.17
CA MET A 366 -9.68 18.04 30.75
C MET A 366 -9.23 16.73 31.41
N GLY A 367 -7.92 16.50 31.54
CA GLY A 367 -7.33 15.36 32.23
C GLY A 367 -7.31 14.05 31.41
N CYS A 368 -7.61 14.10 30.11
CA CYS A 368 -7.61 12.89 29.29
C CYS A 368 -6.20 12.28 29.18
N GLN A 369 -6.06 11.05 29.66
CA GLN A 369 -4.80 10.30 29.57
C GLN A 369 -4.69 9.47 28.29
N ASN A 370 -5.83 9.18 27.65
CA ASN A 370 -5.89 8.28 26.51
C ASN A 370 -5.89 9.04 25.18
N ILE A 371 -4.70 9.42 24.72
CA ILE A 371 -4.51 10.19 23.49
C ILE A 371 -3.81 9.36 22.42
N ILE A 372 -4.33 9.40 21.20
CA ILE A 372 -3.68 8.92 19.96
C ILE A 372 -3.32 10.16 19.14
N TYR A 373 -2.03 10.35 18.89
CA TYR A 373 -1.54 11.48 18.10
C TYR A 373 -1.51 11.13 16.61
N GLY A 374 -1.55 12.13 15.72
CA GLY A 374 -1.47 11.91 14.28
C GLY A 374 -0.17 11.20 13.86
N ILE A 375 0.93 11.40 14.61
CA ILE A 375 2.19 10.69 14.39
C ILE A 375 2.04 9.16 14.56
N ASP A 376 1.18 8.71 15.48
CA ASP A 376 0.89 7.29 15.68
C ASP A 376 0.15 6.73 14.47
N MET A 377 -0.77 7.52 13.88
CA MET A 377 -1.45 7.16 12.63
C MET A 377 -0.45 7.06 11.47
N ILE A 378 0.43 8.05 11.28
CA ILE A 378 1.47 8.01 10.24
C ILE A 378 2.32 6.74 10.35
N CYS A 379 2.81 6.44 11.56
CA CYS A 379 3.65 5.27 11.77
C CYS A 379 2.89 3.97 11.47
N THR A 380 1.63 3.88 11.88
CA THR A 380 0.86 2.64 11.75
C THR A 380 0.39 2.40 10.32
N GLN A 381 -0.09 3.43 9.61
CA GLN A 381 -0.47 3.30 8.20
C GLN A 381 0.75 2.95 7.31
N ALA A 382 1.94 3.45 7.67
CA ALA A 382 3.16 3.23 6.91
C ALA A 382 3.59 1.76 6.87
N ILE A 383 3.16 0.92 7.83
CA ILE A 383 3.48 -0.50 7.87
C ILE A 383 2.92 -1.21 6.63
N LEU A 384 1.63 -1.00 6.34
CA LEU A 384 1.00 -1.56 5.15
C LEU A 384 1.46 -0.82 3.89
N GLN A 385 1.59 0.50 3.96
CA GLN A 385 2.00 1.31 2.81
C GLN A 385 3.38 0.91 2.30
N SER A 386 4.38 0.79 3.17
CA SER A 386 5.73 0.35 2.77
C SER A 386 5.74 -1.09 2.27
N SER A 387 4.86 -1.96 2.80
CA SER A 387 4.73 -3.32 2.31
C SER A 387 4.19 -3.38 0.87
N ILE A 388 3.20 -2.54 0.55
CA ILE A 388 2.67 -2.40 -0.82
C ILE A 388 3.75 -1.84 -1.74
N LEU A 389 4.39 -0.76 -1.31
CA LEU A 389 5.31 0.02 -2.14
C LEU A 389 6.67 -0.63 -2.38
N LEU A 390 7.18 -1.40 -1.41
CA LEU A 390 8.51 -2.01 -1.46
C LEU A 390 8.46 -3.53 -1.63
N GLY A 391 7.26 -4.11 -1.67
CA GLY A 391 7.04 -5.55 -1.76
C GLY A 391 7.58 -6.34 -0.58
N ARG A 392 7.75 -5.71 0.60
CA ARG A 392 8.35 -6.35 1.78
C ARG A 392 7.83 -5.78 3.09
N LYS A 393 7.68 -6.65 4.10
CA LYS A 393 7.31 -6.22 5.45
C LYS A 393 8.41 -5.36 6.06
N THR A 394 8.00 -4.23 6.63
CA THR A 394 8.90 -3.32 7.35
C THR A 394 8.63 -3.40 8.85
N ASP A 395 9.70 -3.40 9.63
CA ASP A 395 9.60 -3.35 11.10
C ASP A 395 8.99 -2.02 11.58
N GLN A 396 7.94 -2.12 12.38
CA GLN A 396 7.23 -0.98 12.96
C GLN A 396 8.15 -0.13 13.85
N LYS A 397 9.10 -0.75 14.58
CA LYS A 397 10.02 0.02 15.44
C LYS A 397 10.92 0.93 14.61
N PHE A 398 11.42 0.43 13.48
CA PHE A 398 12.19 1.25 12.54
C PHE A 398 11.38 2.43 11.98
N ILE A 399 10.15 2.16 11.49
CA ILE A 399 9.27 3.24 10.99
C ILE A 399 9.07 4.31 12.06
N ARG A 400 8.73 3.90 13.28
CA ARG A 400 8.48 4.84 14.39
C ARG A 400 9.72 5.65 14.73
N LYS A 401 10.90 5.02 14.78
CA LYS A 401 12.17 5.71 15.04
C LYS A 401 12.40 6.83 14.02
N VAL A 402 12.38 6.50 12.73
CA VAL A 402 12.65 7.46 11.64
C VAL A 402 11.64 8.61 11.62
N VAL A 403 10.36 8.29 11.80
CA VAL A 403 9.30 9.32 11.82
C VAL A 403 9.47 10.27 13.01
N LEU A 404 9.82 9.75 14.19
CA LEU A 404 10.06 10.58 15.38
C LEU A 404 11.34 11.40 15.29
N GLU A 405 12.42 10.87 14.70
CA GLU A 405 13.67 11.62 14.46
C GLU A 405 13.39 12.86 13.60
N TYR A 406 12.67 12.68 12.48
CA TYR A 406 12.24 13.80 11.65
C TYR A 406 11.38 14.80 12.42
N TYR A 407 10.40 14.28 13.17
CA TYR A 407 9.45 15.11 13.89
C TYR A 407 10.09 15.95 14.99
N ASN A 408 10.96 15.34 15.80
CA ASN A 408 11.71 16.05 16.85
C ASN A 408 12.70 17.06 16.24
N GLY A 409 13.27 16.75 15.08
CA GLY A 409 14.10 17.69 14.32
C GLY A 409 13.35 18.94 13.87
N LEU A 410 12.04 18.86 13.59
CA LEU A 410 11.22 20.04 13.30
C LEU A 410 11.06 20.93 14.54
N GLN A 411 10.85 20.34 15.72
CA GLN A 411 10.64 21.07 16.97
C GLN A 411 11.90 21.78 17.48
N LEU A 412 13.09 21.34 17.08
CA LEU A 412 14.36 22.00 17.43
C LEU A 412 14.66 23.24 16.54
N ASN A 413 13.91 23.42 15.46
CA ASN A 413 14.08 24.52 14.49
C ASN A 413 12.95 25.57 14.58
N GLU A 414 12.02 25.41 15.53
CA GLU A 414 11.04 26.41 15.97
C GLU A 414 11.55 27.06 17.26
#